data_AF-X1IAN0-F1
#
_entry.id   AF-X1IAN0-F1
#
_cell.length_a   1.000
_cell.length_b   1.000
_cell.length_c   1.000
_cell.angle_alpha   90.00
_cell.angle_beta   90.00
_cell.angle_gamma   90.00
#
_symmetry.space_group_name_H-M   'P 1'
#
loop_
_entity.id
_entity.type
_entity.pdbx_description
1 polymer ?
#
loop_
_entity_poly.entity_id
_entity_poly.type
_entity_poly.pdbx_seq_one_letter_code
_entity_poly.pdbx_strand_id
1 'polypeptide(L)' 'TYEQIGLPWHYGFMGLATGASANVLTPHVGDANTMIPEYKAFLCNVEKGVV' A
#
# COMPACT_ATOMS: atom_id res chain seq x y z
N THR A 1 4.23 14.94 -13.71
CA THR A 1 4.37 15.30 -12.29
C THR A 1 3.81 14.17 -11.47
N TYR A 2 4.36 13.90 -10.28
CA TYR A 2 3.87 12.89 -9.35
C TYR A 2 3.22 13.57 -8.15
N GLU A 3 2.19 12.95 -7.59
CA GLU A 3 1.49 13.42 -6.40
C GLU A 3 1.65 12.40 -5.27
N GLN A 4 1.66 12.87 -4.02
CA GLN A 4 1.78 11.99 -2.86
C GLN A 4 0.39 11.50 -2.41
N ILE A 5 0.24 10.18 -2.30
CA ILE A 5 -0.99 9.53 -1.84
C ILE A 5 -0.68 8.78 -0.54
N GLY A 6 -1.53 8.96 0.47
CA GLY A 6 -1.44 8.26 1.74
C GLY A 6 -2.49 7.15 1.85
N LEU A 7 -2.08 5.97 2.34
CA LEU A 7 -2.95 4.82 2.54
C LEU A 7 -2.82 4.28 3.98
N PRO A 8 -3.93 4.03 4.71
CA PRO A 8 -3.88 3.32 5.97
C PRO A 8 -3.66 1.82 5.76
N TRP A 9 -2.80 1.21 6.57
CA TRP A 9 -2.49 -0.23 6.54
C TRP A 9 -3.28 -1.08 7.55
N HIS A 10 -4.37 -0.56 8.12
CA HIS A 10 -5.10 -1.21 9.22
C HIS A 10 -6.30 -2.08 8.78
N TYR A 11 -6.57 -2.18 7.48
CA TYR A 11 -7.69 -2.96 6.93
C TYR A 11 -7.23 -4.35 6.46
N GLY A 12 -8.17 -5.30 6.45
CA GLY A 12 -7.93 -6.66 5.97
C GLY A 12 -9.22 -7.45 5.76
N PHE A 13 -9.08 -8.70 5.31
CA PHE A 13 -10.21 -9.57 4.96
C PHE A 13 -11.01 -10.08 6.16
N MET A 14 -10.47 -9.97 7.38
CA MET A 14 -11.14 -10.31 8.64
C MET A 14 -10.96 -9.18 9.65
N GLY A 15 -11.98 -8.95 10.48
CA GLY A 15 -11.95 -7.96 11.56
C GLY A 15 -13.28 -7.20 11.71
N LEU A 16 -13.30 -6.23 12.60
CA LEU A 16 -14.47 -5.35 12.81
C LEU A 16 -14.70 -4.40 11.63
N ALA A 17 -13.64 -3.95 10.97
CA ALA A 17 -13.67 -3.16 9.75
C ALA A 17 -12.95 -3.92 8.64
N THR A 18 -13.66 -4.28 7.58
CA THR A 18 -13.14 -5.11 6.49
C THR A 18 -12.72 -4.26 5.29
N GLY A 19 -11.79 -4.78 4.49
CA GLY A 19 -11.26 -4.13 3.29
C GLY A 19 -10.05 -4.85 2.74
N ALA A 20 -9.43 -4.30 1.70
CA ALA A 20 -8.13 -4.78 1.21
C ALA A 20 -6.99 -4.26 2.09
N SER A 21 -5.92 -5.04 2.23
CA SER A 21 -4.70 -4.57 2.87
C SER A 21 -3.92 -3.64 1.92
N ALA A 22 -3.38 -2.54 2.45
CA ALA A 22 -2.51 -1.65 1.66
C ALA A 22 -1.27 -2.38 1.10
N ASN A 23 -0.80 -3.43 1.79
CA ASN A 23 0.35 -4.23 1.36
C ASN A 23 0.08 -5.08 0.12
N VAL A 24 -1.15 -5.12 -0.41
CA VAL A 24 -1.42 -5.71 -1.72
C VAL A 24 -0.77 -4.88 -2.84
N LEU A 25 -0.53 -3.58 -2.60
CA LEU A 25 0.08 -2.67 -3.57
C LEU A 25 1.61 -2.54 -3.41
N THR A 26 2.16 -2.95 -2.26
CA THR A 26 3.57 -2.70 -1.97
C THR A 26 4.48 -3.66 -2.74
N PRO A 27 5.66 -3.19 -3.18
CA PRO A 27 6.61 -4.05 -3.89
C PRO A 27 7.29 -5.04 -2.94
N HIS A 28 7.66 -6.20 -3.48
CA HIS A 28 8.51 -7.19 -2.81
C HIS A 28 10.00 -6.88 -3.02
N VAL A 29 10.42 -5.67 -2.64
CA VAL A 29 11.82 -5.23 -2.67
C VAL A 29 12.25 -4.79 -1.28
N GLY A 30 13.44 -5.22 -0.87
CA GLY A 30 14.05 -4.85 0.41
C GLY A 30 15.21 -3.89 0.21
N ASP A 31 15.54 -3.12 1.25
CA ASP A 31 16.77 -2.34 1.26
C ASP A 31 18.01 -3.25 1.20
N ALA A 32 19.11 -2.74 0.64
CA ALA A 32 20.31 -3.53 0.37
C ALA A 32 21.07 -4.01 1.62
N ASN A 33 20.85 -3.38 2.79
CA ASN A 33 21.61 -3.68 4.00
C ASN A 33 20.84 -4.58 4.97
N THR A 34 19.53 -4.33 5.14
CA THR A 34 18.70 -4.98 6.16
C THR A 34 17.54 -5.79 5.60
N MET A 35 17.32 -5.75 4.28
CA MET A 35 16.17 -6.38 3.61
C MET A 35 14.81 -5.90 4.15
N ILE A 36 14.75 -4.73 4.81
CA ILE A 36 13.51 -4.09 5.23
C ILE A 36 12.74 -3.72 3.97
N PRO A 37 11.47 -4.19 3.83
CA PRO A 37 10.68 -3.92 2.64
C PRO A 37 10.37 -2.44 2.44
N GLU A 38 10.36 -2.01 1.18
CA GLU A 38 9.98 -0.64 0.80
C GLU A 38 8.46 -0.47 0.82
N TYR A 39 7.93 0.01 1.94
CA TYR A 39 6.49 0.27 2.15
C TYR A 39 6.14 1.75 2.34
N LYS A 40 7.14 2.65 2.31
CA LYS A 40 6.92 4.10 2.56
C LYS A 40 6.76 4.88 1.26
N ALA A 41 7.38 4.47 0.17
CA ALA A 41 7.24 5.10 -1.14
C ALA A 41 7.25 4.06 -2.28
N PHE A 42 6.15 3.98 -3.02
CA PHE A 42 6.01 3.12 -4.20
C PHE A 42 5.05 3.76 -5.20
N LEU A 43 5.14 3.36 -6.47
CA LEU A 43 4.28 3.88 -7.53
C LEU A 43 2.91 3.19 -7.52
N CYS A 44 1.87 3.98 -7.71
CA CYS A 44 0.50 3.50 -7.90
C CYS A 44 -0.27 4.43 -8.85
N ASN A 45 -1.44 3.98 -9.29
CA ASN A 45 -2.40 4.82 -10.01
C ASN A 45 -3.68 4.95 -9.17
N VAL A 46 -4.34 6.10 -9.26
CA VAL A 46 -5.63 6.35 -8.60
C VAL A 46 -6.66 6.66 -9.66
N GLU A 47 -7.71 5.85 -9.67
CA GLU A 47 -8.85 6.03 -10.56
C GLU A 47 -10.10 6.27 -9.72
N LYS A 48 -11.05 7.02 -10.29
CA LYS A 48 -12.34 7.25 -9.64
C LYS A 48 -13.06 5.91 -9.51
N GLY A 49 -13.31 5.48 -8.28
CA GLY A 49 -14.14 4.31 -8.01
C GLY A 49 -15.56 4.50 -8.53
N VAL A 50 -16.09 3.46 -9.16
CA VAL A 50 -17.53 3.30 -9.39
C VAL A 50 -18.05 2.42 -8.26
N VAL A 51 -18.93 2.98 -7.45
CA VAL A 51 -19.68 2.28 -6.39
C VAL A 51 -21.09 2.07 -6.91
#